data_AF-A0A9Q0UGX0-F1
#
_entry.id   AF-A0A9Q0UGX0-F1
#
_cell.length_a   1.000
_cell.length_b   1.000
_cell.length_c   1.000
_cell.angle_alpha   90.00
_cell.angle_beta   90.00
_cell.angle_gamma   90.00
#
_symmetry.space_group_name_H-M   'P 1'
#
loop_
_entity.id
_entity.type
_entity.pdbx_description
1 polymer ?
#
loop_
_entity_poly.entity_id
_entity_poly.type
_entity_poly.pdbx_seq_one_letter_code
_entity_poly.pdbx_strand_id
1 'polypeptide(L)'
;MAEAEPSNNSVVAEPRLVICIGDIHGYITKLQNLWSNLESQFDPQHFNAATIIFLGDYCDRGPDAKKVLDFLINLPSKYPNQKHVFLSGNHDFAFAAFVGVLPEPQNGVSFKEGWKKYEESEDREGWYKGEGYENMHLQGRMWAGHIKARFDNKGNEFMGSVYDAGPTFASYGVPHGSSDLMKAVPDDHKKFLAEMVWIHEEDDVCIEDEEGIRHCKLIAVHAGLEKGKKCRLNN
;
A
#
# COMPACT_ATOMS: atom_id res chain seq x y z
N MET A 1 -30.31 50.34 -30.56
CA MET A 1 -30.27 48.97 -30.01
C MET A 1 -28.81 48.55 -30.07
N ALA A 2 -28.14 48.51 -28.93
CA ALA A 2 -26.76 48.02 -28.84
C ALA A 2 -26.85 46.52 -28.57
N GLU A 3 -26.26 45.72 -29.44
CA GLU A 3 -26.14 44.26 -29.26
C GLU A 3 -25.14 44.01 -28.12
N ALA A 4 -25.59 43.27 -27.10
CA ALA A 4 -24.74 42.83 -26.01
C ALA A 4 -23.87 41.67 -26.47
N GLU A 5 -22.55 41.78 -26.30
CA GLU A 5 -21.61 40.69 -26.55
C GLU A 5 -21.85 39.52 -25.58
N PRO A 6 -21.72 38.26 -26.03
CA PRO A 6 -21.91 37.10 -25.17
C PRO A 6 -20.73 37.01 -24.18
N SER A 7 -21.05 36.98 -22.89
CA SER A 7 -20.05 36.74 -21.84
C SER A 7 -19.43 35.36 -22.02
N ASN A 8 -18.17 35.34 -22.44
CA ASN A 8 -17.36 34.13 -22.54
C ASN A 8 -16.96 33.68 -21.12
N ASN A 9 -17.91 33.09 -20.40
CA ASN A 9 -17.66 32.46 -19.12
C ASN A 9 -17.08 31.07 -19.39
N SER A 10 -15.79 31.02 -19.76
CA SER A 10 -15.05 29.77 -19.76
C SER A 10 -15.03 29.29 -18.32
N VAL A 11 -15.88 28.33 -18.00
CA VAL A 11 -15.87 27.63 -16.71
C VAL A 11 -14.51 26.95 -16.64
N VAL A 12 -13.56 27.57 -15.95
CA VAL A 12 -12.31 26.91 -15.59
C VAL A 12 -12.73 25.79 -14.66
N ALA A 13 -12.58 24.55 -15.12
CA ALA A 13 -12.95 23.39 -14.32
C ALA A 13 -12.19 23.46 -12.99
N GLU A 14 -12.92 23.32 -11.88
CA GLU A 14 -12.29 23.33 -10.56
C GLU A 14 -11.25 22.21 -10.46
N PRO A 15 -10.12 22.46 -9.78
CA PRO A 15 -9.04 21.49 -9.69
C PRO A 15 -9.51 20.22 -8.99
N ARG A 16 -9.12 19.06 -9.54
CA ARG A 16 -9.50 17.76 -8.99
C ARG A 16 -8.94 17.61 -7.58
N LEU A 17 -9.80 17.23 -6.64
CA LEU A 17 -9.39 16.86 -5.28
C LEU A 17 -8.50 15.62 -5.29
N VAL A 18 -7.30 15.73 -4.72
CA VAL A 18 -6.36 14.62 -4.52
C VAL A 18 -6.16 14.38 -3.02
N ILE A 19 -6.41 13.16 -2.55
CA ILE A 19 -6.26 12.78 -1.14
C ILE A 19 -5.20 11.69 -1.04
N CYS A 20 -4.12 11.97 -0.31
CA CYS A 20 -3.08 10.99 0.01
C CYS A 20 -3.29 10.45 1.43
N ILE A 21 -3.47 9.14 1.57
CA ILE A 21 -3.73 8.47 2.85
C ILE A 21 -2.49 7.66 3.24
N GLY A 22 -1.93 7.97 4.40
CA GLY A 22 -0.75 7.27 4.95
C GLY A 22 -1.06 5.85 5.44
N ASP A 23 -0.05 5.26 6.10
CA ASP A 23 -0.06 3.88 6.57
C ASP A 23 -1.29 3.54 7.43
N ILE A 24 -1.89 2.38 7.18
CA ILE A 24 -3.13 1.94 7.85
C ILE A 24 -2.85 0.87 8.89
N HIS A 25 -1.93 -0.06 8.61
CA HIS A 25 -1.48 -1.11 9.53
C HIS A 25 -2.61 -1.83 10.27
N GLY A 26 -3.57 -2.39 9.54
CA GLY A 26 -4.65 -3.19 10.13
C GLY A 26 -5.60 -2.43 11.07
N TYR A 27 -5.53 -1.10 11.18
CA TYR A 27 -6.42 -0.32 12.04
C TYR A 27 -7.71 0.10 11.31
N ILE A 28 -8.59 -0.87 11.07
CA ILE A 28 -9.85 -0.65 10.34
C ILE A 28 -10.70 0.50 10.90
N THR A 29 -10.76 0.66 12.23
CA THR A 29 -11.54 1.74 12.85
C THR A 29 -10.95 3.12 12.56
N LYS A 30 -9.62 3.25 12.50
CA LYS A 30 -8.96 4.51 12.09
C LYS A 30 -9.25 4.82 10.64
N LEU A 31 -9.17 3.82 9.77
CA LEU A 31 -9.48 3.96 8.35
C LEU A 31 -10.93 4.40 8.12
N GLN A 32 -11.89 3.75 8.77
CA GLN A 32 -13.31 4.09 8.66
C GLN A 32 -13.61 5.49 9.20
N ASN A 33 -13.02 5.88 10.33
CA ASN A 33 -13.19 7.22 10.88
C ASN A 33 -12.56 8.29 9.98
N LEU A 34 -11.36 8.04 9.44
CA LEU A 34 -10.73 8.94 8.49
C LEU A 34 -11.60 9.10 7.24
N TRP A 35 -12.08 7.99 6.67
CA TRP A 35 -12.95 8.01 5.50
C TRP A 35 -14.23 8.81 5.74
N SER A 36 -14.91 8.56 6.86
CA SER A 36 -16.12 9.30 7.23
C SER A 36 -15.87 10.80 7.43
N ASN A 37 -14.71 11.17 7.98
CA ASN A 37 -14.33 12.57 8.12
C ASN A 37 -14.07 13.22 6.75
N LEU A 38 -13.37 12.54 5.84
CA LEU A 38 -13.13 13.02 4.48
C LEU A 38 -14.44 13.21 3.71
N GLU A 39 -15.35 12.23 3.78
CA GLU A 39 -16.70 12.33 3.19
C GLU A 39 -17.49 13.55 3.69
N SER A 40 -17.31 13.92 4.96
CA SER A 40 -18.03 15.03 5.58
C SER A 40 -17.34 16.39 5.38
N GLN A 41 -16.03 16.37 5.15
CA GLN A 41 -15.19 17.58 5.06
C GLN A 41 -15.30 18.25 3.69
N PHE A 42 -15.44 17.45 2.62
CA PHE A 42 -15.42 17.96 1.25
C PHE A 42 -16.82 18.03 0.64
N ASP A 43 -16.99 18.91 -0.35
CA ASP A 43 -18.20 18.92 -1.17
C ASP A 43 -18.44 17.51 -1.78
N PRO A 44 -19.67 16.97 -1.73
CA PRO A 44 -19.96 15.64 -2.23
C PRO A 44 -19.60 15.41 -3.70
N GLN A 45 -19.70 16.43 -4.57
CA GLN A 45 -19.34 16.31 -5.98
C GLN A 45 -17.82 16.21 -6.13
N HIS A 46 -17.07 17.05 -5.41
CA HIS A 46 -15.60 16.99 -5.41
C HIS A 46 -15.07 15.70 -4.82
N PHE A 47 -15.64 15.25 -3.69
CA PHE A 47 -15.26 13.97 -3.11
C PHE A 47 -15.56 12.81 -4.06
N ASN A 48 -16.73 12.78 -4.69
CA ASN A 48 -17.11 11.71 -5.62
C ASN A 48 -16.22 11.65 -6.87
N ALA A 49 -15.59 12.75 -7.27
CA ALA A 49 -14.66 12.81 -8.40
C ALA A 49 -13.17 12.75 -7.99
N ALA A 50 -12.86 12.56 -6.70
CA ALA A 50 -11.50 12.66 -6.19
C ALA A 50 -10.55 11.58 -6.75
N THR A 51 -9.24 11.86 -6.70
CA THR A 51 -8.19 10.85 -6.77
C THR A 51 -7.74 10.52 -5.36
N ILE A 52 -7.87 9.26 -4.96
CA ILE A 52 -7.48 8.75 -3.64
C ILE A 52 -6.23 7.89 -3.81
N ILE A 53 -5.13 8.30 -3.19
CA ILE A 53 -3.83 7.61 -3.23
C ILE A 53 -3.53 7.06 -1.84
N PHE A 54 -3.62 5.75 -1.68
CA PHE A 54 -3.20 5.03 -0.48
C PHE A 54 -1.70 4.76 -0.56
N LEU A 55 -0.93 5.25 0.42
CA LEU A 55 0.53 5.28 0.38
C LEU A 55 1.21 3.96 0.79
N GLY A 56 0.43 2.91 1.05
CA GLY A 56 0.90 1.57 1.39
C GLY A 56 0.74 1.24 2.88
N ASP A 57 1.34 0.13 3.28
CA ASP A 57 1.37 -0.44 4.62
C ASP A 57 -0.05 -0.63 5.20
N TYR A 58 -0.81 -1.51 4.55
CA TYR A 58 -2.19 -1.86 4.90
C TYR A 58 -2.27 -2.95 5.96
N CYS A 59 -1.31 -3.88 5.94
CA CYS A 59 -1.22 -5.00 6.87
C CYS A 59 -0.27 -4.72 8.05
N ASP A 60 -0.22 -5.69 8.97
CA ASP A 60 0.66 -5.78 10.14
C ASP A 60 0.40 -4.75 11.24
N ARG A 61 0.97 -5.01 12.43
CA ARG A 61 0.83 -4.23 13.68
C ARG A 61 -0.60 -4.18 14.25
N GLY A 62 -1.58 -3.69 13.50
CA GLY A 62 -2.98 -3.63 13.91
C GLY A 62 -3.74 -4.94 13.67
N PRO A 63 -4.88 -5.13 14.37
CA PRO A 63 -5.52 -6.43 14.50
C PRO A 63 -6.38 -6.87 13.29
N ASP A 64 -6.75 -5.97 12.39
CA ASP A 64 -7.83 -6.18 11.43
C ASP A 64 -7.37 -5.99 9.97
N ALA A 65 -6.15 -6.43 9.62
CA ALA A 65 -5.61 -6.34 8.25
C ALA A 65 -6.57 -6.92 7.20
N LYS A 66 -7.21 -8.07 7.48
CA LYS A 66 -8.27 -8.62 6.61
C LYS A 66 -9.38 -7.60 6.33
N LYS A 67 -9.93 -6.95 7.36
CA LYS A 67 -11.03 -5.98 7.18
C LYS A 67 -10.57 -4.70 6.49
N VAL A 68 -9.30 -4.31 6.64
CA VAL A 68 -8.71 -3.22 5.88
C VAL A 68 -8.72 -3.55 4.39
N LEU A 69 -8.23 -4.73 3.98
CA LEU A 69 -8.28 -5.12 2.58
C LEU A 69 -9.73 -5.25 2.07
N ASP A 70 -10.63 -5.85 2.86
CA ASP A 70 -12.08 -5.90 2.53
C ASP A 70 -12.61 -4.47 2.25
N PHE A 71 -12.25 -3.47 3.07
CA PHE A 71 -12.67 -2.08 2.89
C PHE A 71 -12.11 -1.47 1.60
N LEU A 72 -10.80 -1.59 1.36
CA LEU A 72 -10.13 -1.01 0.19
C LEU A 72 -10.65 -1.59 -1.12
N ILE A 73 -10.85 -2.91 -1.17
CA ILE A 73 -11.38 -3.63 -2.35
C ILE A 73 -12.80 -3.15 -2.71
N ASN A 74 -13.60 -2.76 -1.71
CA ASN A 74 -14.97 -2.28 -1.94
C ASN A 74 -15.07 -0.79 -2.31
N LEU A 75 -13.97 -0.02 -2.24
CA LEU A 75 -14.02 1.41 -2.56
C LEU A 75 -14.39 1.70 -4.02
N PRO A 76 -13.82 1.04 -5.05
CA PRO A 76 -14.18 1.30 -6.44
C PRO A 76 -15.65 1.05 -6.77
N SER A 77 -16.28 0.05 -6.13
CA SER A 77 -17.70 -0.22 -6.33
C SER A 77 -18.59 0.78 -5.59
N LYS A 78 -18.16 1.25 -4.41
CA LYS A 78 -18.87 2.26 -3.62
C LYS A 78 -18.75 3.67 -4.22
N TYR A 79 -17.62 4.01 -4.83
CA TYR A 79 -17.34 5.30 -5.45
C TYR A 79 -16.81 5.13 -6.89
N PRO A 80 -17.69 4.80 -7.86
CA PRO A 80 -17.27 4.48 -9.22
C PRO A 80 -16.66 5.65 -10.00
N ASN A 81 -16.86 6.89 -9.52
CA ASN A 81 -16.30 8.09 -10.15
C ASN A 81 -14.96 8.54 -9.52
N GLN A 82 -14.54 7.90 -8.43
CA GLN A 82 -13.22 8.13 -7.84
C GLN A 82 -12.15 7.32 -8.56
N LYS A 83 -10.94 7.89 -8.65
CA LYS A 83 -9.73 7.14 -9.02
C LYS A 83 -9.09 6.65 -7.73
N HIS A 84 -8.92 5.33 -7.59
CA HIS A 84 -8.24 4.73 -6.44
C HIS A 84 -6.87 4.20 -6.85
N VAL A 85 -5.85 4.59 -6.11
CA VAL A 85 -4.47 4.13 -6.29
C VAL A 85 -4.00 3.50 -4.99
N PHE A 86 -3.45 2.29 -5.08
CA PHE A 86 -2.95 1.54 -3.94
C PHE A 86 -1.46 1.29 -4.14
N LEU A 87 -0.61 2.03 -3.43
CA LEU A 87 0.82 1.80 -3.44
C LEU A 87 1.15 0.54 -2.64
N SER A 88 2.12 -0.25 -3.13
CA SER A 88 2.70 -1.34 -2.33
C SER A 88 3.63 -0.75 -1.28
N GLY A 89 3.25 -0.87 -0.01
CA GLY A 89 4.17 -0.66 1.11
C GLY A 89 5.20 -1.79 1.20
N ASN A 90 6.22 -1.62 2.05
CA ASN A 90 7.17 -2.72 2.27
C ASN A 90 6.52 -3.87 3.04
N HIS A 91 5.55 -3.60 3.91
CA HIS A 91 4.78 -4.63 4.60
C HIS A 91 3.91 -5.41 3.62
N ASP A 92 3.18 -4.72 2.74
CA ASP A 92 2.27 -5.37 1.79
C ASP A 92 3.03 -6.16 0.72
N PHE A 93 4.20 -5.66 0.28
CA PHE A 93 5.09 -6.42 -0.61
C PHE A 93 5.57 -7.72 0.04
N ALA A 94 5.91 -7.67 1.32
CA ALA A 94 6.35 -8.85 2.07
C ALA A 94 5.20 -9.85 2.29
N PHE A 95 3.99 -9.35 2.53
CA PHE A 95 2.78 -10.17 2.59
C PHE A 95 2.47 -10.82 1.22
N ALA A 96 2.50 -10.04 0.13
CA ALA A 96 2.33 -10.52 -1.24
C ALA A 96 3.36 -11.60 -1.62
N ALA A 97 4.61 -11.43 -1.19
CA ALA A 97 5.66 -12.43 -1.33
C ALA A 97 5.32 -13.74 -0.64
N PHE A 98 4.81 -13.66 0.60
CA PHE A 98 4.47 -14.84 1.39
C PHE A 98 3.29 -15.61 0.80
N VAL A 99 2.24 -14.92 0.33
CA VAL A 99 1.08 -15.58 -0.30
C VAL A 99 1.30 -15.97 -1.76
N GLY A 100 2.51 -15.75 -2.30
CA GLY A 100 2.93 -16.25 -3.60
C GLY A 100 2.32 -15.51 -4.79
N VAL A 101 2.04 -14.21 -4.66
CA VAL A 101 1.43 -13.41 -5.75
C VAL A 101 2.39 -12.45 -6.44
N LEU A 102 3.68 -12.48 -6.07
CA LEU A 102 4.70 -11.72 -6.80
C LEU A 102 5.00 -12.38 -8.14
N PRO A 103 5.20 -11.61 -9.22
CA PRO A 103 5.66 -12.15 -10.49
C PRO A 103 7.08 -12.72 -10.34
N GLU A 104 7.37 -13.79 -11.07
CA GLU A 104 8.73 -14.32 -11.13
C GLU A 104 9.70 -13.28 -11.72
N PRO A 105 10.96 -13.24 -11.26
CA PRO A 105 11.95 -12.33 -11.83
C PRO A 105 12.17 -12.60 -13.32
N GLN A 106 11.96 -11.59 -14.15
CA GLN A 106 12.00 -11.71 -15.62
C GLN A 106 13.38 -12.09 -16.20
N ASN A 107 14.44 -11.94 -15.41
CA ASN A 107 15.82 -12.25 -15.79
C ASN A 107 16.21 -13.72 -15.51
N GLY A 108 15.26 -14.57 -15.11
CA GLY A 108 15.50 -15.98 -14.78
C GLY A 108 16.27 -16.20 -13.46
N VAL A 109 16.48 -15.12 -12.69
CA VAL A 109 17.13 -15.21 -11.38
C VAL A 109 16.10 -15.68 -10.37
N SER A 110 16.40 -16.77 -9.64
CA SER A 110 15.51 -17.23 -8.58
C SER A 110 15.49 -16.25 -7.40
N PHE A 111 14.37 -16.20 -6.67
CA PHE A 111 14.27 -15.41 -5.45
C PHE A 111 15.34 -15.74 -4.40
N LYS A 112 15.88 -16.96 -4.40
CA LYS A 112 16.94 -17.41 -3.50
C LYS A 112 18.22 -16.59 -3.60
N GLU A 113 18.52 -16.06 -4.78
CA GLU A 113 19.74 -15.25 -4.98
C GLU A 113 19.71 -13.96 -4.15
N GLY A 114 18.51 -13.42 -3.87
CA GLY A 114 18.34 -12.24 -3.00
C GLY A 114 18.63 -12.50 -1.52
N TRP A 115 18.65 -13.76 -1.08
CA TRP A 115 18.82 -14.12 0.32
C TRP A 115 20.25 -13.90 0.81
N LYS A 116 21.24 -14.19 -0.05
CA LYS A 116 22.68 -14.20 0.28
C LYS A 116 23.18 -12.91 0.91
N LYS A 117 22.63 -11.77 0.48
CA LYS A 117 23.01 -10.44 1.00
C LYS A 117 22.69 -10.27 2.49
N TYR A 118 21.72 -11.01 3.02
CA TYR A 118 21.19 -10.83 4.37
C TYR A 118 21.28 -12.11 5.22
N GLU A 119 22.00 -13.13 4.75
CA GLU A 119 22.06 -14.46 5.37
C GLU A 119 22.48 -14.43 6.84
N GLU A 120 23.37 -13.50 7.21
CA GLU A 120 23.81 -13.29 8.61
C GLU A 120 22.65 -12.91 9.56
N SER A 121 21.55 -12.36 9.03
CA SER A 121 20.36 -12.01 9.82
C SER A 121 19.38 -13.17 9.99
N GLU A 122 19.51 -14.27 9.23
CA GLU A 122 18.54 -15.37 9.23
C GLU A 122 18.34 -15.96 10.63
N ASP A 123 19.43 -16.18 11.38
CA ASP A 123 19.34 -16.77 12.72
C ASP A 123 18.60 -15.85 13.71
N ARG A 124 18.89 -14.55 13.68
CA ARG A 124 18.22 -13.56 14.54
C ARG A 124 16.74 -13.48 14.21
N GLU A 125 16.43 -13.38 12.93
CA GLU A 125 15.09 -13.08 12.42
C GLU A 125 14.20 -14.32 12.27
N GLY A 126 14.79 -15.51 12.32
CA GLY A 126 14.09 -16.78 12.26
C GLY A 126 13.27 -16.93 10.98
N TRP A 127 13.88 -16.63 9.81
CA TRP A 127 13.17 -16.62 8.54
C TRP A 127 12.34 -17.88 8.32
N TYR A 128 11.18 -17.72 7.69
CA TYR A 128 10.29 -18.81 7.35
C TYR A 128 11.00 -19.91 6.55
N LYS A 129 10.79 -21.16 6.96
CA LYS A 129 11.33 -22.40 6.36
C LYS A 129 10.25 -23.47 6.15
N GLY A 130 8.98 -23.07 6.17
CA GLY A 130 7.84 -23.97 5.93
C GLY A 130 7.55 -24.14 4.44
N GLU A 131 6.37 -24.65 4.11
CA GLU A 131 5.96 -24.97 2.73
C GLU A 131 6.18 -23.82 1.75
N GLY A 132 6.88 -24.10 0.64
CA GLY A 132 7.08 -23.15 -0.46
C GLY A 132 8.19 -22.13 -0.24
N TYR A 133 8.89 -22.13 0.90
CA TYR A 133 9.93 -21.14 1.20
C TYR A 133 11.06 -21.12 0.16
N GLU A 134 11.31 -22.23 -0.53
CA GLU A 134 12.34 -22.36 -1.57
C GLU A 134 12.13 -21.36 -2.71
N ASN A 135 10.89 -21.07 -3.06
CA ASN A 135 10.55 -20.16 -4.16
C ASN A 135 9.98 -18.85 -3.64
N MET A 136 10.32 -18.46 -2.40
CA MET A 136 9.79 -17.26 -1.77
C MET A 136 10.81 -16.12 -1.78
N HIS A 137 10.35 -14.91 -2.11
CA HIS A 137 11.16 -13.70 -1.97
C HIS A 137 11.62 -13.52 -0.50
N LEU A 138 12.83 -13.00 -0.30
CA LEU A 138 13.42 -12.80 1.03
C LEU A 138 12.44 -12.14 2.02
N GLN A 139 11.76 -11.09 1.56
CA GLN A 139 10.84 -10.33 2.41
C GLN A 139 9.66 -11.17 2.91
N GLY A 140 9.11 -12.07 2.09
CA GLY A 140 8.08 -13.02 2.54
C GLY A 140 8.60 -13.97 3.62
N ARG A 141 9.87 -14.39 3.49
CA ARG A 141 10.52 -15.22 4.51
C ARG A 141 10.74 -14.48 5.82
N MET A 142 11.17 -13.22 5.76
CA MET A 142 11.32 -12.36 6.94
C MET A 142 9.97 -12.05 7.59
N TRP A 143 8.95 -11.80 6.78
CA TRP A 143 7.60 -11.43 7.21
C TRP A 143 6.91 -12.53 8.01
N ALA A 144 7.01 -13.78 7.55
CA ALA A 144 6.48 -14.94 8.27
C ALA A 144 7.51 -15.59 9.22
N GLY A 145 8.65 -14.95 9.45
CA GLY A 145 9.69 -15.45 10.34
C GLY A 145 9.32 -15.38 11.81
N HIS A 146 10.08 -16.06 12.66
CA HIS A 146 9.96 -16.01 14.12
C HIS A 146 11.17 -15.29 14.71
N ILE A 147 11.04 -13.98 14.91
CA ILE A 147 12.10 -13.13 15.47
C ILE A 147 12.48 -13.62 16.87
N LYS A 148 13.78 -13.86 17.10
CA LYS A 148 14.28 -14.29 18.41
C LYS A 148 14.42 -13.15 19.40
N ALA A 149 14.59 -11.93 18.89
CA ALA A 149 14.62 -10.74 19.71
C ALA A 149 13.21 -10.44 20.24
N ARG A 150 13.12 -10.06 21.52
CA ARG A 150 11.85 -9.67 22.12
C ARG A 150 11.41 -8.27 21.71
N PHE A 151 12.35 -7.32 21.67
CA PHE A 151 12.07 -5.90 21.45
C PHE A 151 12.77 -5.37 20.20
N ASP A 152 12.15 -4.41 19.54
CA ASP A 152 12.76 -3.60 18.48
C ASP A 152 13.73 -2.55 19.07
N ASN A 153 14.38 -1.78 18.18
CA ASN A 153 15.32 -0.72 18.57
C ASN A 153 14.64 0.47 19.28
N LYS A 154 13.31 0.51 19.32
CA LYS A 154 12.49 1.53 19.98
C LYS A 154 11.91 1.03 21.31
N GLY A 155 12.14 -0.23 21.67
CA GLY A 155 11.63 -0.86 22.89
C GLY A 155 10.23 -1.46 22.78
N ASN A 156 9.66 -1.58 21.58
CA ASN A 156 8.37 -2.24 21.35
C ASN A 156 8.57 -3.75 21.23
N GLU A 157 7.65 -4.53 21.78
CA GLU A 157 7.69 -6.00 21.64
C GLU A 157 7.27 -6.40 20.23
N PHE A 158 8.06 -7.26 19.58
CA PHE A 158 7.73 -7.74 18.25
C PHE A 158 6.48 -8.62 18.27
N MET A 159 5.62 -8.47 17.27
CA MET A 159 4.42 -9.28 17.09
C MET A 159 4.69 -10.41 16.09
N GLY A 160 5.52 -11.37 16.50
CA GLY A 160 5.81 -12.60 15.75
C GLY A 160 7.05 -12.52 14.84
N SER A 161 7.19 -11.47 14.02
CA SER A 161 8.30 -11.30 13.08
C SER A 161 8.88 -9.89 13.13
N VAL A 162 9.96 -9.64 12.37
CA VAL A 162 10.54 -8.28 12.20
C VAL A 162 9.58 -7.29 11.53
N TYR A 163 8.48 -7.79 10.94
CA TYR A 163 7.42 -7.02 10.32
C TYR A 163 6.21 -6.81 11.24
N ASP A 164 6.19 -7.38 12.44
CA ASP A 164 4.99 -7.43 13.29
C ASP A 164 3.78 -8.08 12.57
N ALA A 165 4.03 -9.17 11.86
CA ALA A 165 3.05 -9.82 10.98
C ALA A 165 2.00 -10.68 11.72
N GLY A 166 2.24 -11.03 12.99
CA GLY A 166 1.36 -11.90 13.77
C GLY A 166 -0.12 -11.48 13.77
N PRO A 167 -0.46 -10.20 13.95
CA PRO A 167 -1.82 -9.68 13.80
C PRO A 167 -2.43 -9.91 12.42
N THR A 168 -1.65 -9.84 11.35
CA THR A 168 -2.13 -10.15 10.01
C THR A 168 -2.57 -11.60 9.93
N PHE A 169 -1.72 -12.55 10.33
CA PHE A 169 -2.08 -13.98 10.40
C PHE A 169 -3.37 -14.19 11.22
N ALA A 170 -3.42 -13.60 12.43
CA ALA A 170 -4.58 -13.71 13.30
C ALA A 170 -5.87 -13.14 12.68
N SER A 171 -5.78 -12.05 11.90
CA SER A 171 -6.93 -11.44 11.21
C SER A 171 -7.55 -12.34 10.14
N TYR A 172 -6.79 -13.31 9.62
CA TYR A 172 -7.27 -14.37 8.72
C TYR A 172 -7.58 -15.69 9.45
N GLY A 173 -7.54 -15.71 10.78
CA GLY A 173 -7.92 -16.86 11.58
C GLY A 173 -6.88 -17.98 11.65
N VAL A 174 -5.60 -17.68 11.40
CA VAL A 174 -4.51 -18.66 11.44
C VAL A 174 -3.38 -18.23 12.39
N PRO A 175 -2.60 -19.17 12.96
CA PRO A 175 -1.43 -18.84 13.76
C PRO A 175 -0.34 -18.14 12.95
N HIS A 176 0.44 -17.28 13.61
CA HIS A 176 1.63 -16.65 13.02
C HIS A 176 2.59 -17.71 12.46
N GLY A 177 3.06 -17.48 11.23
CA GLY A 177 3.99 -18.37 10.54
C GLY A 177 3.35 -19.63 9.92
N SER A 178 2.02 -19.80 9.96
CA SER A 178 1.36 -20.95 9.32
C SER A 178 1.28 -20.83 7.79
N SER A 179 1.62 -21.88 7.05
CA SER A 179 1.37 -21.95 5.59
C SER A 179 -0.13 -21.91 5.25
N ASP A 180 -1.00 -22.26 6.20
CA ASP A 180 -2.45 -22.21 6.00
C ASP A 180 -2.95 -20.80 5.67
N LEU A 181 -2.19 -19.74 6.01
CA LEU A 181 -2.51 -18.39 5.58
C LEU A 181 -2.63 -18.28 4.05
N MET A 182 -1.80 -18.99 3.29
CA MET A 182 -1.87 -18.98 1.82
C MET A 182 -3.23 -19.48 1.28
N LYS A 183 -3.92 -20.33 2.06
CA LYS A 183 -5.28 -20.81 1.76
C LYS A 183 -6.36 -19.93 2.38
N ALA A 184 -6.08 -19.32 3.54
CA ALA A 184 -7.04 -18.49 4.27
C ALA A 184 -7.24 -17.10 3.63
N VAL A 185 -6.23 -16.57 2.92
CA VAL A 185 -6.34 -15.30 2.21
C VAL A 185 -7.22 -15.46 0.96
N PRO A 186 -8.35 -14.73 0.83
CA PRO A 186 -9.24 -14.82 -0.32
C PRO A 186 -8.57 -14.43 -1.63
N ASP A 187 -9.08 -14.95 -2.76
CA ASP A 187 -8.52 -14.65 -4.08
C ASP A 187 -8.61 -13.16 -4.45
N ASP A 188 -9.66 -12.45 -4.03
CA ASP A 188 -9.76 -11.00 -4.24
C ASP A 188 -8.69 -10.22 -3.47
N HIS A 189 -8.27 -10.71 -2.29
CA HIS A 189 -7.18 -10.10 -1.53
C HIS A 189 -5.83 -10.38 -2.19
N LYS A 190 -5.63 -11.61 -2.68
CA LYS A 190 -4.44 -11.98 -3.48
C LYS A 190 -4.33 -11.12 -4.73
N LYS A 191 -5.45 -10.92 -5.43
CA LYS A 191 -5.53 -10.05 -6.59
C LYS A 191 -5.21 -8.61 -6.24
N PHE A 192 -5.81 -8.07 -5.18
CA PHE A 192 -5.51 -6.72 -4.68
C PHE A 192 -4.01 -6.54 -4.42
N LEU A 193 -3.39 -7.48 -3.70
CA LEU A 193 -1.95 -7.45 -3.41
C LEU A 193 -1.08 -7.51 -4.68
N ALA A 194 -1.49 -8.31 -5.67
CA ALA A 194 -0.77 -8.44 -6.94
C ALA A 194 -0.87 -7.19 -7.82
N GLU A 195 -1.95 -6.42 -7.70
CA GLU A 195 -2.24 -5.25 -8.53
C GLU A 195 -1.74 -3.93 -7.92
N MET A 196 -1.25 -3.94 -6.68
CA MET A 196 -0.63 -2.75 -6.06
C MET A 196 0.54 -2.24 -6.91
N VAL A 197 0.62 -0.92 -7.07
CA VAL A 197 1.68 -0.27 -7.83
C VAL A 197 2.83 0.15 -6.92
N TRP A 198 4.07 0.09 -7.37
CA TRP A 198 5.20 0.57 -6.55
C TRP A 198 5.40 2.08 -6.66
N ILE A 199 4.90 2.65 -7.75
CA ILE A 199 4.97 4.07 -8.05
C ILE A 199 3.71 4.47 -8.79
N HIS A 200 3.22 5.67 -8.50
CA HIS A 200 2.13 6.30 -9.22
C HIS A 200 2.54 7.72 -9.62
N GLU A 201 2.15 8.13 -10.83
CA GLU A 201 2.41 9.46 -11.36
C GLU A 201 1.10 10.14 -11.77
N GLU A 202 0.95 11.40 -11.40
CA GLU A 202 -0.03 12.31 -11.98
C GLU A 202 0.70 13.47 -12.65
N ASP A 203 0.35 13.75 -13.89
CA ASP A 203 1.01 14.80 -14.68
C ASP A 203 0.63 16.21 -14.22
N ASP A 204 -0.59 16.38 -13.71
CA ASP A 204 -1.12 17.68 -13.33
C ASP A 204 -2.01 17.58 -12.08
N VAL A 205 -1.48 18.07 -10.97
CA VAL A 205 -2.22 18.28 -9.71
C VAL A 205 -2.05 19.71 -9.24
N CYS A 206 -3.08 20.24 -8.59
CA CYS A 206 -3.02 21.56 -7.97
C CYS A 206 -2.57 21.46 -6.52
N ILE A 207 -1.63 22.32 -6.12
CA ILE A 207 -1.22 22.53 -4.74
C ILE A 207 -1.36 24.02 -4.41
N GLU A 208 -1.93 24.32 -3.25
CA GLU A 208 -2.03 25.69 -2.74
C GLU A 208 -0.92 25.93 -1.71
N ASP A 209 -0.22 27.05 -1.85
CA ASP A 209 0.76 27.54 -0.89
C ASP A 209 0.66 29.07 -0.70
N GLU A 210 1.65 29.66 -0.04
CA GLU A 210 1.69 31.11 0.25
C GLU A 210 1.66 32.00 -1.01
N GLU A 211 2.08 31.48 -2.17
CA GLU A 211 2.10 32.19 -3.45
C GLU A 211 0.82 31.96 -4.28
N GLY A 212 -0.07 31.07 -3.83
CA GLY A 212 -1.33 30.72 -4.47
C GLY A 212 -1.38 29.28 -5.00
N ILE A 213 -2.28 29.03 -5.96
CA ILE A 213 -2.45 27.70 -6.57
C ILE A 213 -1.39 27.48 -7.66
N ARG A 214 -0.67 26.36 -7.58
CA ARG A 214 0.33 25.93 -8.56
C ARG A 214 0.00 24.55 -9.12
N HIS A 215 0.29 24.36 -10.40
CA HIS A 215 0.18 23.08 -11.10
C HIS A 215 1.52 22.34 -11.05
N CYS A 216 1.49 21.09 -10.61
CA CYS A 216 2.68 20.28 -10.38
C CYS A 216 2.47 18.84 -10.88
N LYS A 217 3.56 18.16 -11.22
CA LYS A 217 3.57 16.70 -11.29
C LYS A 217 3.60 16.13 -9.88
N LEU A 218 2.88 15.03 -9.65
CA LEU A 218 2.93 14.27 -8.41
C LEU A 218 3.52 12.89 -8.69
N ILE A 219 4.49 12.50 -7.87
CA ILE A 219 5.03 11.14 -7.84
C ILE A 219 4.76 10.60 -6.44
N ALA A 220 4.00 9.51 -6.36
CA ALA A 220 3.73 8.81 -5.12
C ALA A 220 4.51 7.49 -5.10
N VAL A 221 5.31 7.30 -4.06
CA VAL A 221 6.08 6.09 -3.76
C VAL A 221 6.12 5.94 -2.24
N HIS A 222 6.00 4.71 -1.73
CA HIS A 222 5.83 4.46 -0.30
C HIS A 222 6.96 5.07 0.57
N ALA A 223 8.22 4.81 0.21
CA ALA A 223 9.38 5.30 0.98
C ALA A 223 10.05 6.54 0.38
N GLY A 224 10.33 6.54 -0.93
CA GLY A 224 11.03 7.63 -1.60
C GLY A 224 11.87 7.20 -2.80
N LEU A 225 12.60 8.15 -3.38
CA LEU A 225 13.49 7.95 -4.53
C LEU A 225 14.97 8.05 -4.13
N GLU A 226 15.83 7.25 -4.75
CA GLU A 226 17.27 7.25 -4.48
C GLU A 226 17.99 8.45 -5.13
N LYS A 227 18.87 9.12 -4.38
CA LYS A 227 19.70 10.22 -4.90
C LYS A 227 20.73 9.72 -5.91
N GLY A 228 20.88 10.45 -7.03
CA GLY A 228 21.95 10.23 -8.01
C GLY A 228 21.74 9.05 -8.96
N LYS A 229 20.66 8.28 -8.81
CA LYS A 229 20.27 7.23 -9.75
C LYS A 229 19.16 7.75 -10.66
N LYS A 230 19.27 7.46 -11.97
CA LYS A 230 18.19 7.76 -12.91
C LYS A 230 17.07 6.75 -12.70
N CYS A 231 15.87 7.23 -12.34
CA CYS A 231 14.67 6.43 -12.40
C CYS A 231 14.32 6.23 -13.88
N ARG A 232 14.50 5.00 -14.40
CA ARG A 232 13.92 4.62 -15.69
C ARG A 232 12.56 4.02 -15.38
N LEU A 233 11.53 4.85 -15.43
CA LEU A 233 10.15 4.37 -15.45
C LEU A 233 9.91 3.87 -16.87
N ASN A 234 9.57 2.59 -17.02
CA ASN A 234 9.25 2.04 -18.33
C ASN A 234 7.90 2.62 -18.76
N ASN A 235 7.90 3.35 -19.87
CA ASN A 235 6.70 3.62 -20.66
C ASN A 235 6.15 2.31 -21.24
#